data_AF-A0A7C3XR26-F1
#
_entry.id   AF-A0A7C3XR26-F1
#
_cell.length_a   1.000
_cell.length_b   1.000
_cell.length_c   1.000
_cell.angle_alpha   90.00
_cell.angle_beta   90.00
_cell.angle_gamma   90.00
#
_symmetry.space_group_name_H-M   'P 1'
#
loop_
_entity.id
_entity.type
_entity.pdbx_description
1 polymer ?
#
loop_
_entity_poly.entity_id
_entity_poly.type
_entity_poly.pdbx_seq_one_letter_code
_entity_poly.pdbx_strand_id
1 'polypeptide(L)' 'GLVKTLEEPKEQIVAIVDGANDLALFELAGLKIAFCAQPIVEARADVIIKEKDLRLIIPAIKEYIKNLEDNGIKIRRYKQ' A
#
# COMPACT_ATOMS: atom_id res chain seq x y z
N GLY A 1 6.79 -8.80 -14.34
CA GLY A 1 5.57 -8.58 -13.53
C GLY A 1 5.26 -7.11 -13.52
N LEU A 2 3.97 -6.74 -13.59
CA LEU A 2 3.45 -5.39 -13.87
C LEU A 2 4.26 -4.24 -13.21
N VAL A 3 4.64 -4.37 -11.94
CA VAL A 3 5.38 -3.34 -11.19
C VAL A 3 6.82 -3.14 -11.70
N LYS A 4 7.53 -4.20 -12.12
CA LYS A 4 8.88 -4.06 -12.73
C LYS A 4 8.86 -3.30 -14.06
N THR A 5 7.70 -3.21 -14.70
CA THR A 5 7.52 -2.51 -15.97
C THR A 5 7.17 -1.03 -15.77
N LEU A 6 6.73 -0.63 -14.57
CA LEU A 6 6.30 0.75 -14.28
C LEU A 6 7.43 1.66 -13.78
N GLU A 7 8.57 1.11 -13.34
CA GLU A 7 9.73 1.86 -12.81
C GLU A 7 9.38 2.92 -11.75
N GLU A 8 8.27 2.74 -11.04
CA GLU A 8 7.84 3.67 -9.99
C GLU A 8 8.63 3.40 -8.70
N PRO A 9 9.06 4.45 -7.97
CA PRO A 9 9.70 4.28 -6.67
C PRO A 9 8.69 3.79 -5.64
N LYS A 10 9.16 3.02 -4.66
CA LYS A 10 8.29 2.36 -3.65
C LYS A 10 7.35 3.36 -2.95
N GLU A 11 7.80 4.60 -2.75
CA GLU A 11 7.01 5.66 -2.10
C GLU A 11 5.72 5.98 -2.87
N GLN A 12 5.70 5.74 -4.19
CA GLN A 12 4.54 5.94 -5.06
C GLN A 12 3.68 4.68 -5.22
N ILE A 13 4.03 3.59 -4.54
CA ILE A 13 3.36 2.30 -4.64
C ILE A 13 2.73 1.94 -3.29
N VAL A 14 1.43 1.66 -3.33
CA VAL A 14 0.67 1.08 -2.22
C VAL A 14 0.27 -0.34 -2.62
N ALA A 15 0.57 -1.33 -1.77
CA ALA A 15 0.13 -2.71 -1.97
C ALA A 15 -0.98 -3.04 -0.98
N ILE A 16 -2.10 -3.58 -1.49
CA ILE A 16 -3.22 -4.08 -0.70
C ILE A 16 -3.34 -5.57 -0.98
N VAL A 17 -3.15 -6.40 0.04
CA VAL A 17 -3.00 -7.86 -0.11
C VAL A 17 -3.88 -8.59 0.90
N ASP A 18 -4.51 -9.69 0.47
CA ASP A 18 -5.30 -10.60 1.30
C ASP A 18 -4.62 -11.99 1.46
N GLY A 19 -3.97 -12.48 0.42
CA GLY A 19 -3.32 -13.79 0.35
C GLY A 19 -1.80 -13.78 0.37
N ALA A 20 -1.20 -14.87 0.86
CA ALA A 20 0.26 -15.02 0.90
C ALA A 20 0.92 -15.07 -0.50
N ASN A 21 0.17 -15.44 -1.53
CA ASN A 21 0.67 -15.52 -2.92
C ASN A 21 1.16 -14.16 -3.44
N ASP A 22 0.55 -13.08 -2.96
CA ASP A 22 0.83 -11.72 -3.40
C ASP A 22 1.75 -10.97 -2.41
N LEU A 23 2.25 -11.65 -1.38
CA LEU A 23 3.07 -11.05 -0.34
C LEU A 23 4.36 -10.43 -0.89
N ALA A 24 4.88 -10.93 -2.02
CA ALA A 24 6.03 -10.33 -2.69
C ALA A 24 5.79 -8.88 -3.17
N LEU A 25 4.53 -8.43 -3.28
CA LEU A 25 4.20 -7.02 -3.57
C LEU A 25 4.59 -6.08 -2.43
N PHE A 26 4.67 -6.56 -1.20
CA PHE A 26 5.08 -5.75 -0.05
C PHE A 26 6.52 -5.27 -0.16
N GLU A 27 7.39 -6.03 -0.82
CA GLU A 27 8.78 -5.62 -1.07
C GLU A 27 8.91 -4.46 -2.07
N LEU A 28 7.85 -4.20 -2.84
CA LEU A 28 7.82 -3.17 -3.88
C LEU A 28 7.08 -1.90 -3.42
N ALA A 29 6.35 -1.96 -2.31
CA ALA A 29 5.46 -0.90 -1.85
C ALA A 29 6.03 -0.15 -0.65
N GLY A 30 5.81 1.16 -0.63
CA GLY A 30 6.12 2.00 0.53
C GLY A 30 5.04 1.94 1.62
N LEU A 31 3.80 1.62 1.24
CA LEU A 31 2.70 1.32 2.17
C LEU A 31 2.12 -0.07 1.89
N LYS A 32 2.09 -0.90 2.94
CA LYS A 32 1.62 -2.29 2.90
C LYS A 32 0.31 -2.42 3.69
N ILE A 33 -0.78 -2.79 3.04
CA ILE A 33 -2.10 -2.92 3.66
C ILE A 33 -2.57 -4.38 3.55
N ALA A 34 -2.84 -5.00 4.70
CA ALA A 34 -3.55 -6.28 4.78
C ALA A 34 -5.06 -6.02 4.79
N PHE A 35 -5.80 -6.52 3.81
CA PHE A 35 -7.26 -6.39 3.74
C PHE A 35 -7.92 -7.77 3.81
N CYS A 36 -8.70 -8.02 4.86
CA CYS A 36 -9.32 -9.33 5.15
C CYS A 36 -8.31 -10.50 4.98
N ALA A 37 -7.08 -10.29 5.43
CA ALA A 37 -5.95 -11.08 4.99
C ALA A 37 -5.64 -12.28 5.90
N GLN A 38 -4.85 -13.21 5.38
CA GLN A 38 -4.30 -14.31 6.19
C GLN A 38 -3.35 -13.77 7.27
N PRO A 39 -3.20 -14.45 8.43
CA PRO A 39 -2.31 -14.00 9.51
C PRO A 39 -0.86 -13.72 9.07
N ILE A 40 -0.39 -14.48 8.09
CA ILE A 40 0.97 -14.34 7.53
C ILE A 40 1.18 -13.05 6.73
N VAL A 41 0.09 -12.50 6.19
CA VAL A 41 0.04 -11.19 5.51
C VAL A 41 -0.12 -10.10 6.55
N GLU A 42 -1.03 -10.27 7.52
CA GLU A 42 -1.22 -9.33 8.63
C GLU A 42 0.10 -9.03 9.36
N ALA A 43 0.90 -10.06 9.64
CA ALA A 43 2.19 -9.93 10.34
C ALA A 43 3.26 -9.11 9.58
N ARG A 44 3.04 -8.80 8.30
CA ARG A 44 3.98 -8.05 7.44
C ARG A 44 3.41 -6.73 6.91
N ALA A 45 2.16 -6.41 7.25
CA ALA A 45 1.51 -5.20 6.81
C ALA A 45 1.75 -4.04 7.80
N ASP A 46 1.74 -2.81 7.28
CA ASP A 46 1.76 -1.59 8.09
C ASP A 46 0.36 -1.27 8.64
N VAL A 47 -0.68 -1.65 7.88
CA VAL A 47 -2.10 -1.42 8.21
C VAL A 47 -2.89 -2.70 8.01
N ILE A 48 -3.77 -3.04 8.96
CA ILE A 48 -4.64 -4.22 8.90
C ILE A 48 -6.10 -3.77 8.93
N ILE A 49 -6.87 -4.19 7.93
CA ILE A 49 -8.32 -3.94 7.83
C ILE A 49 -9.02 -5.29 7.79
N LYS A 50 -9.76 -5.62 8.85
CA LYS A 50 -10.50 -6.89 8.97
C LYS A 50 -11.93 -6.81 8.47
N GLU A 51 -12.51 -5.61 8.52
CA GLU A 51 -13.85 -5.36 8.02
C GLU A 51 -13.86 -5.38 6.49
N LYS A 52 -14.87 -6.03 5.90
CA LYS A 52 -15.02 -6.18 4.45
C LYS A 52 -15.55 -4.89 3.80
N ASP A 53 -14.83 -3.80 4.04
CA ASP A 53 -15.10 -2.47 3.50
C ASP A 53 -13.80 -1.81 3.03
N LEU A 54 -13.59 -1.81 1.72
CA LEU A 54 -12.38 -1.20 1.12
C LEU A 54 -12.31 0.31 1.32
N ARG A 55 -13.40 1.00 1.65
CA ARG A 55 -13.36 2.45 1.94
C ARG A 55 -12.49 2.77 3.14
N LEU A 56 -12.28 1.80 4.03
CA LEU A 56 -11.43 1.92 5.20
C LEU A 56 -9.93 2.06 4.86
N ILE A 57 -9.52 1.83 3.61
CA ILE A 57 -8.13 2.11 3.17
C ILE A 57 -7.89 3.62 2.98
N ILE A 58 -8.94 4.41 2.73
CA ILE A 58 -8.80 5.82 2.33
C ILE A 58 -8.06 6.65 3.39
N PRO A 59 -8.37 6.55 4.70
CA PRO A 59 -7.64 7.29 5.72
C PRO A 59 -6.16 6.91 5.76
N ALA A 60 -5.83 5.61 5.67
CA ALA A 60 -4.45 5.12 5.68
C ALA A 60 -3.63 5.67 4.50
N ILE A 61 -4.21 5.67 3.30
CA ILE A 61 -3.55 6.24 2.11
C ILE A 61 -3.37 7.76 2.25
N LYS A 62 -4.37 8.48 2.76
CA LYS A 62 -4.29 9.93 2.98
C LYS A 62 -3.21 10.30 4.00
N GLU A 63 -3.14 9.57 5.11
CA GLU A 63 -2.12 9.75 6.13
C GLU A 63 -0.72 9.48 5.58
N TYR A 64 -0.56 8.39 4.84
CA TYR A 64 0.70 8.06 4.19
C TYR A 64 1.15 9.14 3.19
N ILE A 65 0.25 9.63 2.33
CA ILE A 65 0.52 10.73 1.40
C ILE A 65 0.97 11.98 2.15
N LYS A 66 0.23 12.35 3.21
CA LYS A 66 0.57 13.52 4.03
C LYS A 66 1.96 13.38 4.66
N ASN A 67 2.27 12.20 5.21
CA ASN A 67 3.59 11.93 5.79
C ASN A 67 4.70 12.07 4.75
N LEU A 68 4.50 11.57 3.52
CA LEU A 68 5.47 11.76 2.43
C LEU A 68 5.66 13.24 2.08
N GLU A 69 4.57 13.99 1.93
CA GLU A 69 4.61 15.44 1.65
C GLU A 69 5.33 16.21 2.77
N ASP A 70 5.05 15.91 4.04
CA ASP A 70 5.69 16.51 5.22
C ASP A 70 7.20 16.23 5.27
N ASN A 71 7.65 15.09 4.69
CA ASN A 71 9.06 14.73 4.55
C ASN A 71 9.70 15.22 3.23
N GLY A 72 9.02 16.09 2.49
CA GLY A 72 9.54 16.67 1.24
C GLY A 72 9.54 15.72 0.04
N ILE A 73 8.86 14.57 0.14
CA ILE A 73 8.73 13.61 -0.95
C ILE A 73 7.58 14.05 -1.86
N LYS A 74 7.90 14.35 -3.12
CA LYS A 74 6.91 14.80 -4.10
C LYS A 74 6.05 13.65 -4.57
N ILE A 75 4.73 13.76 -4.39
CA ILE A 75 3.75 12.79 -4.89
C ILE A 75 3.32 13.11 -6.32
N ARG A 76 3.34 12.10 -7.19
CA ARG A 76 2.77 12.17 -8.54
C ARG A 76 1.25 11.98 -8.43
N ARG A 77 0.49 13.02 -8.75
CA ARG A 77 -0.97 12.92 -8.90
C ARG A 77 -1.31 12.81 -10.37
N TYR A 78 -1.97 11.72 -10.77
CA TYR A 78 -2.61 11.67 -12.07
C TYR A 78 -3.74 12.69 -12.06
N LYS A 79 -3.71 13.63 -13.02
CA LYS A 79 -4.85 14.54 -13.23
C LYS A 79 -6.03 13.67 -13.66
N GLN A 80 -7.13 13.75 -12.90
CA GLN A 80 -8.43 13.24 -13.32
C GLN A 80 -8.94 14.05 -14.51
#